data_AF-A0A6N8L2P6-F1
#
_entry.id   AF-A0A6N8L2P6-F1
#
_cell.length_a   1.000
_cell.length_b   1.000
_cell.length_c   1.000
_cell.angle_alpha   90.00
_cell.angle_beta   90.00
_cell.angle_gamma   90.00
#
_symmetry.space_group_name_H-M   'P 1'
#
loop_
_entity.id
_entity.type
_entity.pdbx_description
1 polymer ?
#
loop_
_entity_poly.entity_id
_entity_poly.type
_entity_poly.pdbx_seq_one_letter_code
_entity_poly.pdbx_strand_id
1 'polypeptide(L)'
;MKKLLLAFAIGTASLVGFTGCTKEYITNNYLPGVSYVIEVAPGDWSKNGTEYSTSINMPELDDKYFQDGHVDVSISMDSNPSVYENIPAEIGNYSYSANYGVGKVNVYAVFKGASGVKAPENMLVKIVLSDAEVGN
;
A
#
# COMPACT_ATOMS: atom_id res chain seq x y z
N MET A 1 68.13 -14.10 7.78
CA MET A 1 67.45 -12.92 7.21
C MET A 1 66.56 -13.22 6.00
N LYS A 2 66.79 -14.28 5.20
CA LYS A 2 65.95 -14.60 4.02
C LYS A 2 64.57 -15.22 4.33
N LYS A 3 64.39 -15.85 5.51
CA LYS A 3 63.12 -16.49 5.92
C LYS A 3 62.06 -15.51 6.45
N LEU A 4 62.46 -14.32 6.91
CA LEU A 4 61.56 -13.28 7.42
C LEU A 4 60.91 -12.47 6.29
N LEU A 5 61.60 -12.32 5.16
CA LEU A 5 61.07 -11.62 3.98
C LEU A 5 59.92 -12.38 3.30
N LEU A 6 59.96 -13.72 3.34
CA LEU A 6 58.91 -14.56 2.74
C LEU A 6 57.61 -14.53 3.56
N ALA A 7 57.70 -14.43 4.90
CA ALA A 7 56.55 -14.32 5.78
C ALA A 7 55.81 -12.97 5.62
N PHE A 8 56.55 -11.89 5.36
CA PHE A 8 55.96 -10.57 5.08
C PHE A 8 55.31 -10.48 3.70
N ALA A 9 55.83 -11.20 2.70
CA ALA A 9 55.25 -11.24 1.35
C ALA A 9 53.92 -12.03 1.30
N ILE A 10 53.77 -13.07 2.13
CA ILE A 10 52.53 -13.87 2.18
C ILE A 10 51.47 -13.20 3.07
N GLY A 11 51.87 -12.49 4.13
CA GLY A 11 50.94 -11.75 5.00
C GLY A 11 50.37 -10.45 4.39
N THR A 12 51.02 -9.89 3.37
CA THR A 12 50.55 -8.66 2.69
C THR A 12 49.66 -8.96 1.48
N ALA A 13 49.77 -10.15 0.88
CA ALA A 13 48.92 -10.56 -0.24
C ALA A 13 47.47 -10.89 0.18
N SER A 14 47.23 -11.21 1.46
CA SER A 14 45.89 -11.54 1.97
C SER A 14 45.07 -10.33 2.42
N LEU A 15 45.68 -9.13 2.55
CA LEU A 15 44.96 -7.92 2.97
C LEU A 15 44.32 -7.13 1.80
N VAL A 16 44.67 -7.44 0.55
CA VAL A 16 44.17 -6.72 -0.64
C VAL A 16 42.96 -7.40 -1.31
N GLY A 17 42.53 -8.56 -0.81
CA GLY A 17 41.49 -9.39 -1.45
C GLY A 17 40.06 -9.22 -0.96
N PHE A 18 39.79 -8.38 0.04
CA PHE A 18 38.44 -8.20 0.62
C PHE A 18 37.75 -6.88 0.23
N THR A 19 38.14 -6.25 -0.89
CA THR A 19 37.40 -5.09 -1.43
C THR A 19 36.17 -5.49 -2.25
N GLY A 20 35.88 -6.79 -2.39
CA GLY A 20 34.85 -7.31 -3.30
C GLY A 20 33.40 -7.28 -2.82
N CYS A 21 33.13 -6.85 -1.59
CA CYS A 21 31.76 -6.55 -1.16
C CYS A 21 31.58 -5.03 -1.07
N THR A 22 31.78 -4.31 -2.18
CA THR A 22 31.06 -3.05 -2.32
C THR A 22 29.59 -3.42 -2.27
N LYS A 23 28.93 -3.11 -1.15
CA LYS A 23 27.47 -3.14 -1.09
C LYS A 23 27.02 -2.15 -2.15
N GLU A 24 26.70 -2.66 -3.34
CA GLU A 24 26.01 -1.89 -4.35
C GLU A 24 24.69 -1.48 -3.72
N TYR A 25 24.60 -0.22 -3.33
CA TYR A 25 23.30 0.38 -3.12
C TYR A 25 22.65 0.36 -4.49
N ILE A 26 21.64 -0.49 -4.68
CA ILE A 26 20.71 -0.34 -5.79
C ILE A 26 20.05 1.02 -5.56
N THR A 27 20.61 2.08 -6.14
CA THR A 27 20.10 3.45 -5.99
C THR A 27 18.82 3.67 -6.80
N ASN A 28 18.40 2.69 -7.61
CA ASN A 28 17.39 2.86 -8.66
C ASN A 28 16.20 1.88 -8.59
N ASN A 29 16.01 1.11 -7.51
CA ASN A 29 14.79 0.29 -7.35
C ASN A 29 14.02 0.65 -6.08
N TYR A 30 13.82 1.96 -5.88
CA TYR A 30 12.78 2.45 -4.99
C TYR A 30 11.50 2.44 -5.81
N LEU A 31 10.58 1.52 -5.51
CA LEU A 31 9.19 1.60 -5.95
C LEU A 31 8.43 2.35 -4.85
N PRO A 32 8.39 3.70 -4.84
CA PRO A 32 7.63 4.43 -3.82
C PRO A 32 6.15 4.13 -3.99
N GLY A 33 5.56 3.46 -3.00
CA GLY A 33 4.14 3.57 -2.77
C GLY A 33 3.81 4.99 -2.31
N VAL A 34 2.87 5.67 -2.98
CA VAL A 34 2.34 6.96 -2.55
C VAL A 34 1.02 6.73 -1.83
N SER A 35 0.91 7.22 -0.59
CA SER A 35 -0.29 7.07 0.23
C SER A 35 -1.12 8.35 0.22
N TYR A 36 -2.41 8.20 -0.06
CA TYR A 36 -3.44 9.23 0.03
C TYR A 36 -4.39 8.86 1.15
N VAL A 37 -4.76 9.82 2.00
CA VAL A 37 -5.71 9.62 3.10
C VAL A 37 -6.84 10.61 2.92
N ILE A 38 -8.05 10.08 2.75
CA ILE A 38 -9.26 10.83 2.44
C ILE A 38 -10.27 10.58 3.56
N GLU A 39 -10.87 11.66 4.08
CA GLU A 39 -11.99 11.54 5.00
C GLU A 39 -13.27 11.23 4.22
N VAL A 40 -14.05 10.26 4.72
CA VAL A 40 -15.36 9.91 4.20
C VAL A 40 -16.35 9.99 5.35
N ALA A 41 -17.28 10.94 5.26
CA ALA A 41 -18.34 11.15 6.22
C ALA A 41 -19.60 10.36 5.85
N PRO A 42 -20.54 10.11 6.80
CA PRO A 42 -21.82 9.45 6.52
C PRO A 42 -22.63 10.09 5.39
N GLY A 43 -22.47 11.40 5.17
CA GLY A 43 -23.15 12.16 4.11
C GLY A 43 -22.59 11.93 2.70
N ASP A 44 -21.39 11.40 2.56
CA ASP A 44 -20.73 11.15 1.26
C ASP A 44 -21.20 9.86 0.60
N TRP A 45 -21.93 9.03 1.34
CA TRP A 45 -22.41 7.74 0.86
C TRP A 45 -23.73 7.87 0.09
N SER A 46 -23.73 7.35 -1.14
CA SER A 46 -24.96 7.11 -1.90
C SER A 46 -25.55 5.76 -1.51
N LYS A 47 -26.85 5.72 -1.19
CA LYS A 47 -27.55 4.50 -0.75
C LYS A 47 -28.32 3.84 -1.90
N ASN A 48 -28.15 2.53 -2.05
CA ASN A 48 -28.98 1.68 -2.90
C ASN A 48 -29.39 0.40 -2.14
N GLY A 49 -30.63 0.36 -1.64
CA GLY A 49 -31.09 -0.74 -0.80
C GLY A 49 -30.30 -0.84 0.51
N THR A 50 -29.56 -1.94 0.68
CA THR A 50 -28.66 -2.18 1.81
C THR A 50 -27.20 -1.79 1.54
N GLU A 51 -26.89 -1.42 0.31
CA GLU A 51 -25.55 -1.01 -0.10
C GLU A 51 -25.39 0.50 0.01
N TYR A 52 -24.23 0.91 0.51
CA TYR A 52 -23.72 2.26 0.45
C TYR A 52 -22.50 2.28 -0.45
N SER A 53 -22.41 3.26 -1.34
CA SER A 53 -21.27 3.46 -2.22
C SER A 53 -20.80 4.90 -2.20
N THR A 54 -19.49 5.12 -2.20
CA THR A 54 -18.89 6.44 -2.45
C THR A 54 -17.79 6.32 -3.51
N SER A 55 -17.56 7.39 -4.25
CA SER A 55 -16.54 7.46 -5.30
C SER A 55 -15.53 8.54 -4.93
N ILE A 56 -14.28 8.14 -4.75
CA ILE A 56 -13.16 9.00 -4.43
C ILE A 56 -12.48 9.35 -5.75
N ASN A 57 -12.40 10.65 -6.04
CA ASN A 57 -11.65 11.17 -7.18
C ASN A 57 -10.15 10.98 -6.93
N MET A 58 -9.48 10.21 -7.78
CA MET A 58 -8.06 9.86 -7.69
C MET A 58 -7.36 10.12 -9.03
N PRO A 59 -7.14 11.39 -9.42
CA PRO A 59 -6.50 11.74 -10.69
C PRO A 59 -5.07 11.18 -10.82
N GLU A 60 -4.42 10.83 -9.71
CA GLU A 60 -3.10 10.22 -9.66
C GLU A 60 -3.11 8.72 -10.03
N LEU A 61 -4.28 8.07 -9.99
CA LEU A 61 -4.45 6.71 -10.48
C LEU A 61 -4.61 6.75 -12.01
N ASP A 62 -3.47 6.75 -12.70
CA ASP A 62 -3.37 6.74 -14.16
C ASP A 62 -3.29 5.31 -14.74
N ASP A 63 -3.05 5.22 -16.05
CA ASP A 63 -2.92 3.94 -16.75
C ASP A 63 -1.74 3.10 -16.24
N LYS A 64 -0.66 3.73 -15.74
CA LYS A 64 0.49 2.99 -15.21
C LYS A 64 0.08 2.20 -13.97
N TYR A 65 -0.63 2.84 -13.04
CA TYR A 65 -1.13 2.14 -11.84
C TYR A 65 -2.25 1.15 -12.17
N PHE A 66 -3.12 1.47 -13.13
CA PHE A 66 -4.26 0.64 -13.48
C PHE A 66 -3.86 -0.65 -14.21
N GLN A 67 -2.85 -0.61 -15.09
CA GLN A 67 -2.43 -1.77 -15.87
C GLN A 67 -1.38 -2.61 -15.14
N ASP A 68 -0.35 -1.95 -14.59
CA ASP A 68 0.88 -2.62 -14.15
C ASP A 68 1.16 -2.43 -12.66
N GLY A 69 0.53 -1.44 -12.02
CA GLY A 69 0.76 -1.12 -10.62
C GLY A 69 -0.10 -1.91 -9.63
N HIS A 70 -0.07 -1.45 -8.39
CA HIS A 70 -0.91 -1.95 -7.30
C HIS A 70 -1.65 -0.81 -6.61
N VAL A 71 -2.92 -1.06 -6.31
CA VAL A 71 -3.80 -0.15 -5.57
C VAL A 71 -4.28 -0.88 -4.32
N ASP A 72 -3.75 -0.51 -3.16
CA ASP A 72 -4.25 -0.97 -1.86
C ASP A 72 -5.26 0.02 -1.30
N VAL A 73 -6.36 -0.49 -0.74
CA VAL A 73 -7.37 0.32 -0.07
C VAL A 73 -7.57 -0.20 1.34
N SER A 74 -7.44 0.69 2.31
CA SER A 74 -7.61 0.40 3.72
C SER A 74 -8.49 1.46 4.38
N ILE A 75 -9.22 1.11 5.43
CA ILE A 75 -10.09 2.05 6.15
C ILE A 75 -9.76 2.10 7.64
N SER A 76 -9.90 3.28 8.25
CA SER A 76 -9.80 3.49 9.70
C SER A 76 -11.03 4.23 10.16
N MET A 77 -11.82 3.64 11.06
CA MET A 77 -13.08 4.22 11.52
C MET A 77 -12.85 5.08 12.77
N ASP A 78 -13.67 6.11 12.98
CA ASP A 78 -13.62 6.95 14.19
C ASP A 78 -13.83 6.14 15.48
N SER A 79 -14.56 5.02 15.41
CA SER A 79 -14.74 4.09 16.54
C SER A 79 -13.47 3.31 16.89
N ASN A 80 -12.50 3.20 15.98
CA ASN A 80 -11.21 2.54 16.18
C ASN A 80 -10.08 3.20 15.35
N PRO A 81 -9.66 4.44 15.71
CA PRO A 81 -8.78 5.25 14.88
C PRO A 81 -7.30 4.83 14.95
N SER A 82 -6.96 3.82 15.75
CA SER A 82 -5.58 3.36 15.95
C SER A 82 -5.12 2.34 14.92
N VAL A 83 -6.02 1.84 14.08
CA VAL A 83 -5.75 0.79 13.09
C VAL A 83 -6.34 1.15 11.72
N TYR A 84 -5.70 0.63 10.68
CA TYR A 84 -6.28 0.53 9.35
C TYR A 84 -6.60 -0.93 9.08
N GLU A 85 -7.81 -1.21 8.61
CA GLU A 85 -8.24 -2.51 8.13
C GLU A 85 -8.17 -2.51 6.60
N ASN A 86 -7.40 -3.42 6.01
CA ASN A 86 -7.40 -3.61 4.56
C ASN A 86 -8.77 -4.14 4.11
N ILE A 87 -9.30 -3.61 3.00
CA ILE A 87 -10.57 -4.08 2.43
C ILE A 87 -10.31 -4.86 1.13
N PRO A 88 -11.04 -5.97 0.87
CA PRO A 88 -12.33 -6.34 1.47
C PRO A 88 -12.25 -6.94 2.88
N ALA A 89 -13.18 -6.53 3.74
CA ALA A 89 -13.29 -7.02 5.12
C ALA A 89 -14.72 -6.86 5.66
N GLU A 90 -15.08 -7.69 6.64
CA GLU A 90 -16.29 -7.48 7.45
C GLU A 90 -15.93 -6.72 8.72
N ILE A 91 -16.50 -5.53 8.88
CA ILE A 91 -16.16 -4.63 9.98
C ILE A 91 -17.46 -4.10 10.58
N GLY A 92 -17.71 -4.45 11.85
CA GLY A 92 -18.97 -4.17 12.51
C GLY A 92 -20.15 -4.84 11.78
N ASN A 93 -21.13 -4.03 11.37
CA ASN A 93 -22.34 -4.50 10.65
C ASN A 93 -22.24 -4.34 9.12
N TYR A 94 -21.04 -4.15 8.56
CA TYR A 94 -20.85 -3.92 7.13
C TYR A 94 -19.84 -4.90 6.53
N SER A 95 -20.11 -5.31 5.31
CA SER A 95 -19.12 -5.92 4.43
C SER A 95 -18.59 -4.83 3.49
N TYR A 96 -17.30 -4.50 3.64
CA TYR A 96 -16.64 -3.49 2.83
C TYR A 96 -15.91 -4.11 1.65
N SER A 97 -15.91 -3.41 0.53
CA SER A 97 -15.10 -3.75 -0.65
C SER A 97 -14.73 -2.47 -1.41
N ALA A 98 -13.75 -2.58 -2.29
CA ALA A 98 -13.39 -1.50 -3.20
C ALA A 98 -13.11 -2.02 -4.60
N ASN A 99 -13.35 -1.17 -5.59
CA ASN A 99 -12.83 -1.34 -6.93
C ASN A 99 -12.27 0.00 -7.43
N TYR A 100 -11.45 -0.06 -8.47
CA TYR A 100 -10.80 1.14 -9.00
C TYR A 100 -10.76 1.10 -10.51
N GLY A 101 -10.56 2.28 -11.09
CA GLY A 101 -10.26 2.48 -12.49
C GLY A 101 -9.57 3.84 -12.64
N VAL A 102 -9.08 4.14 -13.85
CA VAL A 102 -8.37 5.40 -14.10
C VAL A 102 -9.14 6.60 -13.55
N GLY A 103 -8.50 7.38 -12.69
CA GLY A 103 -9.05 8.58 -12.08
C GLY A 103 -9.93 8.37 -10.84
N LYS A 104 -10.19 7.13 -10.38
CA LYS A 104 -11.15 6.89 -9.29
C LYS A 104 -10.97 5.59 -8.51
N VAL A 105 -11.36 5.64 -7.25
CA VAL A 105 -11.59 4.46 -6.39
C VAL A 105 -13.02 4.51 -5.86
N ASN A 106 -13.77 3.43 -6.01
CA ASN A 106 -15.09 3.31 -5.41
C ASN A 106 -15.00 2.40 -4.19
N VAL A 107 -15.61 2.83 -3.09
CA VAL A 107 -15.73 2.05 -1.86
C VAL A 107 -17.20 1.70 -1.67
N TYR A 108 -17.45 0.43 -1.34
CA TYR A 108 -18.77 -0.11 -1.09
C TYR A 108 -18.85 -0.62 0.34
N ALA A 109 -20.01 -0.44 0.97
CA ALA A 109 -20.34 -0.95 2.28
C ALA A 109 -21.74 -1.54 2.25
N VAL A 110 -21.83 -2.87 2.29
CA VAL A 110 -23.11 -3.58 2.33
C VAL A 110 -23.50 -3.80 3.79
N PHE A 111 -24.63 -3.23 4.21
CA PHE A 111 -25.16 -3.43 5.56
C PHE A 111 -25.64 -4.87 5.77
N LYS A 112 -25.17 -5.50 6.84
CA LYS A 112 -25.44 -6.90 7.23
C LYS A 112 -26.23 -7.02 8.55
N GLY A 113 -26.59 -5.91 9.18
CA GLY A 113 -27.32 -5.90 10.45
C GLY A 113 -28.82 -6.24 10.32
N ALA A 114 -29.46 -6.53 11.47
CA ALA A 114 -30.84 -7.02 11.52
C ALA A 114 -31.92 -5.94 11.31
N SER A 115 -31.65 -4.67 11.64
CA SER A 115 -32.57 -3.55 11.37
C SER A 115 -31.84 -2.20 11.41
N GLY A 116 -32.41 -1.19 10.73
CA GLY A 116 -31.85 0.17 10.72
C GLY A 116 -30.65 0.34 9.79
N VAL A 117 -30.85 0.17 8.48
CA VAL A 117 -29.84 0.44 7.45
C VAL A 117 -29.43 1.91 7.52
N LYS A 118 -28.28 2.16 8.14
CA LYS A 118 -27.65 3.47 8.31
C LYS A 118 -26.37 3.54 7.46
N ALA A 119 -25.92 4.75 7.14
CA ALA A 119 -24.63 4.90 6.48
C ALA A 119 -23.50 4.46 7.43
N PRO A 120 -22.35 4.06 6.90
CA PRO A 120 -21.13 3.93 7.69
C PRO A 120 -20.84 5.21 8.49
N GLU A 121 -20.14 5.05 9.61
CA GLU A 121 -19.65 6.19 10.38
C GLU A 121 -18.52 6.92 9.63
N ASN A 122 -18.05 8.04 10.19
CA ASN A 122 -16.87 8.73 9.71
C ASN A 122 -15.67 7.77 9.68
N MET A 123 -14.88 7.86 8.61
CA MET A 123 -13.67 7.06 8.45
C MET A 123 -12.63 7.78 7.61
N LEU A 124 -11.39 7.35 7.78
CA LEU A 124 -10.31 7.63 6.85
C LEU A 124 -10.17 6.47 5.87
N VAL A 125 -10.27 6.75 4.59
CA VAL A 125 -9.91 5.82 3.52
C VAL A 125 -8.49 6.13 3.09
N LYS A 126 -7.60 5.15 3.26
CA LYS A 126 -6.23 5.21 2.76
C LYS A 126 -6.15 4.44 1.44
N ILE A 127 -5.61 5.10 0.42
CA ILE A 127 -5.34 4.53 -0.89
C ILE A 127 -3.82 4.59 -1.09
N VAL A 128 -3.19 3.45 -1.38
CA VAL A 128 -1.76 3.39 -1.70
C VAL A 128 -1.59 2.99 -3.15
N LEU A 129 -0.94 3.84 -3.93
CA LEU A 129 -0.56 3.58 -5.31
C LEU A 129 0.91 3.18 -5.35
N SER A 130 1.20 1.96 -5.76
CA SER A 130 2.56 1.43 -5.83
C SER A 130 2.87 0.97 -7.25
N ASP A 131 4.06 1.32 -7.72
CA ASP A 131 4.60 0.76 -8.96
C ASP A 131 4.88 -0.74 -8.77
N ALA A 132 4.67 -1.53 -9.82
CA ALA A 132 5.13 -2.93 -9.85
C ALA A 132 5.83 -3.24 -11.18
N GLU A 133 6.71 -4.24 -11.15
CA GLU A 133 7.38 -4.73 -12.36
C GLU A 133 6.44 -5.68 -13.12
N VAL A 134 6.36 -5.51 -14.46
CA VAL A 134 5.55 -6.37 -15.33
C VAL A 134 6.15 -7.77 -15.39
N GLY A 135 5.34 -8.77 -15.04
CA GLY A 135 5.80 -10.15 -14.88
C GLY A 135 5.45 -11.11 -16.04
N ASN A 136 4.81 -10.63 -17.11
CA ASN A 136 4.26 -11.45 -18.19
C ASN A 136 4.67 -11.00 -19.59
#